data_AF-A0A512AEM0-F1
#
_entry.id   AF-A0A512AEM0-F1
#
_cell.length_a   1.000
_cell.length_b   1.000
_cell.length_c   1.000
_cell.angle_alpha   90.00
_cell.angle_beta   90.00
_cell.angle_gamma   90.00
#
_symmetry.space_group_name_H-M   'P 1'
#
loop_
_entity.id
_entity.type
_entity.pdbx_description
1 polymer ?
#
loop_
_entity_poly.entity_id
_entity_poly.type
_entity_poly.pdbx_seq_one_letter_code
_entity_poly.pdbx_strand_id
1 'polypeptide(L)'
;MFFRRRRFYLNQYYDKAIYYDRKTHEVLEAPKSKLLDTEKSSRMNRHIPLLVVLFIASGSGISSFFSLFLQGTYSMTTFWSVILIWIAEFAFITLLVERALYRNVNKAQVTTQTVCLTTMIYPDDENQDEEEKTEKGFSKGAFLYFNALLFTIPAVGFYYVYDFISRFKDLLGQPIGGEIFKIVFAGLLLGVAFVGFNQNNFVRILKLSQRFEEGKISVICRADDDPDVYLEVSVGPDGAILTKELHK
;
A
#
# COMPACT_ATOMS: atom_id res chain seq x y z
N MET A 1 10.91 10.24 5.23
CA MET A 1 10.47 11.32 4.31
C MET A 1 9.68 10.68 3.16
N PHE A 2 8.36 10.97 3.09
CA PHE A 2 7.33 10.15 2.43
C PHE A 2 7.27 10.26 0.89
N PHE A 3 7.81 11.34 0.30
CA PHE A 3 7.52 11.70 -1.10
C PHE A 3 8.45 11.09 -2.16
N ARG A 4 9.48 10.33 -1.77
CA ARG A 4 10.43 9.76 -2.75
C ARG A 4 11.23 8.60 -2.14
N ARG A 5 10.58 7.51 -1.73
CA ARG A 5 11.30 6.34 -1.20
C ARG A 5 12.19 5.73 -2.29
N ARG A 6 13.44 5.46 -1.92
CA ARG A 6 14.42 4.78 -2.78
C ARG A 6 14.05 3.30 -2.95
N ARG A 7 13.64 2.68 -1.85
CA ARG A 7 13.18 1.28 -1.76
C ARG A 7 11.67 1.25 -1.70
N PHE A 8 11.03 0.49 -2.58
CA PHE A 8 9.59 0.22 -2.51
C PHE A 8 9.35 -1.23 -2.14
N TYR A 9 8.29 -1.49 -1.38
CA TYR A 9 7.82 -2.85 -1.11
C TYR A 9 7.34 -3.47 -2.43
N LEU A 10 7.81 -4.69 -2.70
CA LEU A 10 7.52 -5.42 -3.93
C LEU A 10 6.44 -6.47 -3.65
N ASN A 11 6.73 -7.41 -2.75
CA ASN A 11 5.82 -8.47 -2.34
C ASN A 11 6.25 -9.08 -1.00
N GLN A 12 5.54 -10.10 -0.54
CA GLN A 12 5.91 -10.98 0.56
C GLN A 12 6.30 -12.37 0.06
N TYR A 13 7.22 -13.02 0.77
CA TYR A 13 7.62 -14.41 0.52
C TYR A 13 7.83 -15.09 1.87
N TYR A 14 7.02 -16.10 2.20
CA TYR A 14 6.97 -16.73 3.53
C TYR A 14 6.95 -15.74 4.70
N ASP A 15 7.99 -15.68 5.54
CA ASP A 15 8.10 -14.78 6.70
C ASP A 15 8.91 -13.50 6.39
N LYS A 16 9.20 -13.26 5.11
CA LYS A 16 10.01 -12.15 4.61
C LYS A 16 9.16 -11.17 3.80
N ALA A 17 9.53 -9.89 3.91
CA ALA A 17 9.05 -8.79 3.09
C ALA A 17 10.13 -8.44 2.08
N ILE A 18 9.74 -8.33 0.81
CA ILE A 18 10.65 -8.08 -0.31
C ILE A 18 10.49 -6.64 -0.75
N TYR A 19 11.61 -5.99 -1.02
CA TYR A 19 11.71 -4.63 -1.48
C TYR A 19 12.59 -4.56 -2.72
N TYR A 20 12.42 -3.50 -3.50
CA TYR A 20 13.27 -3.22 -4.65
C TYR A 20 13.94 -1.85 -4.48
N ASP A 21 15.27 -1.79 -4.60
CA ASP A 21 16.04 -0.55 -4.58
C ASP A 21 16.21 0.02 -5.99
N ARG A 22 15.62 1.18 -6.24
CA ARG A 22 15.65 1.82 -7.58
C ARG A 22 17.03 2.29 -8.03
N LYS A 23 17.97 2.53 -7.12
CA LYS A 23 19.29 3.07 -7.48
C LYS A 23 20.25 1.95 -7.81
N THR A 24 20.17 0.84 -7.08
CA THR A 24 21.07 -0.31 -7.24
C THR A 24 20.44 -1.45 -8.03
N HIS A 25 19.14 -1.39 -8.34
CA HIS A 25 18.39 -2.48 -8.97
C HIS A 25 18.39 -3.77 -8.14
N GLU A 26 18.71 -3.66 -6.84
CA GLU A 26 18.78 -4.80 -5.93
C GLU A 26 17.39 -5.16 -5.40
N VAL A 27 17.12 -6.46 -5.35
CA VAL A 27 15.97 -7.01 -4.63
C VAL A 27 16.42 -7.35 -3.21
N LEU A 28 15.75 -6.76 -2.23
CA LEU A 28 16.11 -6.83 -0.82
C LEU A 28 15.04 -7.57 -0.04
N GLU A 29 15.42 -8.50 0.82
CA GLU A 29 14.54 -9.15 1.79
C GLU A 29 14.75 -8.54 3.19
N ALA A 30 13.66 -8.38 3.95
CA ALA A 30 13.69 -8.05 5.37
C ALA A 30 12.67 -8.89 6.13
N PRO A 31 12.87 -9.15 7.44
CA PRO A 31 11.86 -9.86 8.22
C PRO A 31 10.54 -9.08 8.25
N LYS A 32 9.40 -9.77 8.10
CA LYS A 32 8.08 -9.14 8.17
C LYS A 32 7.91 -8.38 9.49
N SER A 33 7.18 -7.27 9.43
CA SER A 33 6.79 -6.59 10.66
C SER A 33 5.68 -7.37 11.35
N LYS A 34 5.53 -7.19 12.67
CA LYS A 34 4.44 -7.80 13.46
C LYS A 34 3.02 -7.44 12.95
N LEU A 35 2.90 -6.42 12.09
CA LEU A 35 1.63 -6.01 11.48
C LEU A 35 1.41 -6.63 10.10
N LEU A 36 2.49 -7.02 9.39
CA LEU A 36 2.42 -7.76 8.13
C LEU A 36 2.24 -9.27 8.34
N ASP A 37 2.85 -9.80 9.39
CA ASP A 37 2.81 -11.23 9.71
C ASP A 37 1.51 -11.58 10.44
N THR A 38 0.41 -11.76 9.71
CA THR A 38 -0.93 -12.07 10.25
C THR A 38 -1.00 -13.45 10.91
N GLU A 39 -0.17 -14.39 10.48
CA GLU A 39 -0.14 -15.78 10.94
C GLU A 39 0.59 -15.93 12.29
N LYS A 40 1.80 -15.37 12.44
CA LYS A 40 2.53 -15.33 13.73
C LYS A 40 1.92 -14.31 14.68
N SER A 41 1.19 -13.34 14.16
CA SER A 41 0.36 -12.41 14.91
C SER A 41 -0.98 -13.00 15.34
N SER A 42 -1.26 -14.32 15.22
CA SER A 42 -2.54 -14.89 15.71
C SER A 42 -2.83 -14.54 17.19
N ARG A 43 -1.79 -14.36 18.01
CA ARG A 43 -1.90 -13.91 19.42
C ARG A 43 -2.29 -12.43 19.57
N MET A 44 -2.10 -11.60 18.55
CA MET A 44 -2.44 -10.17 18.50
C MET A 44 -3.57 -9.85 17.51
N ASN A 45 -3.92 -10.79 16.61
CA ASN A 45 -5.01 -10.74 15.63
C ASN A 45 -6.38 -10.74 16.32
N ARG A 46 -6.50 -11.38 17.51
CA ARG A 46 -7.66 -11.22 18.39
C ARG A 46 -7.86 -9.77 18.85
N HIS A 47 -6.79 -8.98 18.85
CA HIS A 47 -6.81 -7.58 19.27
C HIS A 47 -6.82 -6.59 18.11
N ILE A 48 -6.81 -6.99 16.85
CA ILE A 48 -6.97 -6.04 15.73
C ILE A 48 -8.43 -5.58 15.63
N PRO A 49 -9.44 -6.48 15.62
CA PRO A 49 -10.83 -6.09 15.80
C PRO A 49 -11.04 -5.40 17.15
N LEU A 50 -10.34 -5.85 18.20
CA LEU A 50 -10.45 -5.25 19.52
C LEU A 50 -9.78 -3.88 19.61
N LEU A 51 -8.76 -3.57 18.82
CA LEU A 51 -8.15 -2.25 18.71
C LEU A 51 -9.00 -1.33 17.85
N VAL A 52 -9.64 -1.84 16.80
CA VAL A 52 -10.66 -1.08 16.05
C VAL A 52 -11.85 -0.80 16.96
N VAL A 53 -12.34 -1.79 17.70
CA VAL A 53 -13.42 -1.65 18.69
C VAL A 53 -12.99 -0.83 19.88
N LEU A 54 -11.75 -0.89 20.37
CA LEU A 54 -11.23 -0.08 21.46
C LEU A 54 -10.91 1.34 20.98
N PHE A 55 -10.54 1.54 19.71
CA PHE A 55 -10.46 2.86 19.09
C PHE A 55 -11.87 3.48 18.99
N ILE A 56 -12.88 2.68 18.63
CA ILE A 56 -14.30 3.08 18.65
C ILE A 56 -14.82 3.28 20.08
N ALA A 57 -14.40 2.44 21.05
CA ALA A 57 -14.91 2.38 22.43
C ALA A 57 -14.09 3.20 23.44
N SER A 58 -12.90 3.71 23.09
CA SER A 58 -12.16 4.71 23.87
C SER A 58 -12.75 6.11 23.69
N GLY A 59 -14.04 6.23 23.36
CA GLY A 59 -15.07 6.54 24.37
C GLY A 59 -15.01 7.86 25.15
N SER A 60 -14.02 8.72 24.96
CA SER A 60 -14.03 10.10 25.49
C SER A 60 -13.87 11.15 24.40
N GLY A 61 -13.07 10.88 23.36
CA GLY A 61 -12.95 11.74 22.19
C GLY A 61 -14.07 11.51 21.17
N ILE A 62 -14.32 10.25 20.79
CA ILE A 62 -15.25 9.88 19.71
C ILE A 62 -16.72 10.02 20.13
N SER A 63 -17.07 9.79 21.39
CA SER A 63 -18.43 9.97 21.92
C SER A 63 -18.82 11.45 22.01
N SER A 64 -17.93 12.32 22.53
CA SER A 64 -18.11 13.78 22.47
C SER A 64 -18.07 14.30 21.03
N PHE A 65 -17.32 13.66 20.16
CA PHE A 65 -17.23 14.00 18.73
C PHE A 65 -18.50 13.62 17.94
N PHE A 66 -19.05 12.40 18.10
CA PHE A 66 -20.37 12.04 17.55
C PHE A 66 -21.48 12.86 18.19
N SER A 67 -21.33 13.30 19.45
CA SER A 67 -22.29 14.20 20.08
C SER A 67 -22.39 15.56 19.39
N LEU A 68 -21.33 16.06 18.73
CA LEU A 68 -21.38 17.28 17.92
C LEU A 68 -22.21 17.10 16.65
N PHE A 69 -22.23 15.89 16.07
CA PHE A 69 -23.09 15.55 14.94
C PHE A 69 -24.53 15.23 15.39
N LEU A 70 -24.70 14.72 16.62
CA LEU A 70 -26.01 14.48 17.24
C LEU A 70 -26.68 15.76 17.79
N GLN A 71 -25.90 16.81 18.11
CA GLN A 71 -26.40 18.14 18.48
C GLN A 71 -27.09 18.87 17.31
N GLY A 72 -26.98 18.33 16.10
CA GLY A 72 -28.06 18.39 15.14
C GLY A 72 -28.07 19.56 14.17
N THR A 73 -27.01 20.37 14.04
CA THR A 73 -26.86 21.33 12.91
C THR A 73 -25.40 21.55 12.49
N TYR A 74 -25.17 21.84 11.21
CA TYR A 74 -23.84 22.22 10.72
C TYR A 74 -23.45 23.60 11.24
N SER A 75 -22.32 23.67 11.93
CA SER A 75 -21.75 24.92 12.45
C SER A 75 -20.30 25.09 11.99
N MET A 76 -19.73 26.27 12.19
CA MET A 76 -18.30 26.50 11.91
C MET A 76 -17.39 25.54 12.69
N THR A 77 -17.82 25.07 13.87
CA THR A 77 -17.07 24.05 14.61
C THR A 77 -17.10 22.69 13.92
N THR A 78 -18.23 22.33 13.30
CA THR A 78 -18.38 21.11 12.49
C THR A 78 -17.42 21.12 11.30
N PHE A 79 -17.29 22.25 10.60
CA PHE A 79 -16.36 22.41 9.49
C PHE A 79 -14.92 22.07 9.88
N TRP A 80 -14.40 22.78 10.89
CA TRP A 80 -13.02 22.59 11.34
C TRP A 80 -12.79 21.19 11.90
N SER A 81 -13.80 20.61 12.56
CA SER A 81 -13.74 19.23 13.03
C SER A 81 -13.56 18.26 11.86
N VAL A 82 -14.34 18.40 10.78
CA VAL A 82 -14.22 17.55 9.58
C VAL A 82 -12.83 17.65 8.96
N ILE A 83 -12.31 18.88 8.80
CA ILE A 83 -10.96 19.10 8.25
C ILE A 83 -9.89 18.44 9.12
N LEU A 84 -9.98 18.58 10.45
CA LEU A 84 -9.02 17.98 11.39
C LEU A 84 -9.04 16.45 11.33
N ILE A 85 -10.22 15.83 11.15
CA ILE A 85 -10.32 14.38 10.97
C ILE A 85 -9.60 13.96 9.71
N TRP A 86 -9.84 14.62 8.57
CA TRP A 86 -9.17 14.24 7.33
C TRP A 86 -7.64 14.29 7.47
N ILE A 87 -7.12 15.31 8.16
CA ILE A 87 -5.69 15.40 8.48
C ILE A 87 -5.25 14.24 9.37
N ALA A 88 -6.02 13.93 10.43
CA ALA A 88 -5.72 12.85 11.34
C ALA A 88 -5.78 11.47 10.68
N GLU A 89 -6.79 11.19 9.86
CA GLU A 89 -6.95 9.97 9.06
C GLU A 89 -5.78 9.80 8.10
N PHE A 90 -5.42 10.87 7.38
CA PHE A 90 -4.27 10.87 6.49
C PHE A 90 -2.96 10.56 7.23
N ALA A 91 -2.73 11.21 8.37
CA ALA A 91 -1.55 10.96 9.21
C ALA A 91 -1.56 9.53 9.78
N PHE A 92 -2.72 9.03 10.19
CA PHE A 92 -2.88 7.70 10.74
C PHE A 92 -2.58 6.60 9.70
N ILE A 93 -3.16 6.67 8.51
CA ILE A 93 -2.93 5.70 7.43
C ILE A 93 -1.47 5.72 6.97
N THR A 94 -0.87 6.91 6.83
CA THR A 94 0.54 7.01 6.43
C THR A 94 1.48 6.42 7.48
N LEU A 95 1.22 6.63 8.77
CA LEU A 95 1.99 6.06 9.87
C LEU A 95 1.80 4.55 9.97
N LEU A 96 0.56 4.06 9.81
CA LEU A 96 0.26 2.63 9.79
C LEU A 96 1.04 1.91 8.70
N VAL A 97 1.01 2.41 7.47
CA VAL A 97 1.75 1.77 6.37
C VAL A 97 3.26 1.88 6.58
N GLU A 98 3.78 2.97 7.14
CA GLU A 98 5.19 3.04 7.49
C GLU A 98 5.59 1.99 8.55
N ARG A 99 4.78 1.82 9.60
CA ARG A 99 5.05 0.82 10.64
C ARG A 99 4.81 -0.61 10.17
N ALA A 100 3.85 -0.82 9.28
CA ALA A 100 3.53 -2.13 8.74
C ALA A 100 4.56 -2.54 7.69
N LEU A 101 4.72 -1.76 6.62
CA LEU A 101 5.54 -2.15 5.48
C LEU A 101 7.01 -1.78 5.62
N TYR A 102 7.36 -0.73 6.34
CA TYR A 102 8.71 -0.16 6.25
C TYR A 102 9.53 -0.16 7.53
N ARG A 103 8.97 -0.64 8.65
CA ARG A 103 9.66 -0.68 9.94
C ARG A 103 11.00 -1.42 9.89
N ASN A 104 11.08 -2.50 9.12
CA ASN A 104 12.27 -3.34 9.02
C ASN A 104 13.11 -3.11 7.76
N VAL A 105 12.76 -2.12 6.92
CA VAL A 105 13.44 -1.87 5.63
C VAL A 105 14.94 -1.52 5.78
N ASN A 106 15.32 -1.00 6.95
CA ASN A 106 16.72 -0.68 7.26
C ASN A 106 17.57 -1.94 7.52
N LYS A 107 16.93 -3.07 7.85
CA LYS A 107 17.58 -4.37 8.03
C LYS A 107 17.59 -5.20 6.74
N ALA A 108 17.12 -4.63 5.63
CA ALA A 108 16.96 -5.37 4.40
C ALA A 108 18.33 -5.76 3.79
N GLN A 109 18.47 -7.03 3.42
CA GLN A 109 19.66 -7.61 2.78
C GLN A 109 19.30 -8.09 1.37
N VAL A 110 20.28 -8.26 0.48
CA VAL A 110 19.99 -8.75 -0.88
C VAL A 110 19.47 -10.19 -0.83
N THR A 111 18.36 -10.42 -1.52
CA THR A 111 17.67 -11.72 -1.56
C THR A 111 18.37 -12.72 -2.47
N THR A 112 18.13 -13.99 -2.27
CA THR A 112 18.67 -15.06 -3.13
C THR A 112 17.98 -15.11 -4.50
N GLN A 113 18.63 -15.71 -5.50
CA GLN A 113 18.18 -15.74 -6.89
C GLN A 113 16.78 -16.37 -7.03
N THR A 114 16.53 -17.51 -6.38
CA THR A 114 15.23 -18.19 -6.45
C THR A 114 14.08 -17.30 -5.96
N VAL A 115 14.28 -16.64 -4.81
CA VAL A 115 13.28 -15.72 -4.23
C VAL A 115 13.10 -14.49 -5.11
N CYS A 116 14.20 -13.96 -5.66
CA CYS A 116 14.21 -12.82 -6.56
C CYS A 116 13.34 -13.06 -7.81
N LEU A 117 13.57 -14.19 -8.49
CA LEU A 117 12.86 -14.58 -9.70
C LEU A 117 11.40 -14.87 -9.42
N THR A 118 11.11 -15.66 -8.38
CA THR A 118 9.74 -15.99 -8.00
C THR A 118 8.93 -14.74 -7.76
N THR A 119 9.49 -13.74 -7.08
CA THR A 119 8.78 -12.50 -6.76
C THR A 119 8.63 -11.56 -7.96
N MET A 120 9.55 -11.61 -8.93
CA MET A 120 9.50 -10.77 -10.13
C MET A 120 8.55 -11.33 -11.20
N ILE A 121 8.50 -12.65 -11.34
CA ILE A 121 7.66 -13.36 -12.33
C ILE A 121 6.25 -13.59 -11.75
N TYR A 122 6.14 -13.88 -10.46
CA TYR A 122 4.87 -14.05 -9.75
C TYR A 122 4.72 -12.96 -8.68
N PRO A 123 4.32 -11.74 -9.06
CA PRO A 123 4.09 -10.67 -8.11
C PRO A 123 2.80 -10.86 -7.28
N ASP A 124 1.95 -11.84 -7.62
CA ASP A 124 0.75 -12.15 -6.86
C ASP A 124 1.03 -13.07 -5.66
N ASP A 125 0.26 -12.81 -4.61
CA ASP A 125 0.40 -13.35 -3.26
C ASP A 125 0.35 -14.90 -3.24
N GLU A 126 1.15 -15.56 -2.40
CA GLU A 126 1.19 -17.03 -2.24
C GLU A 126 -0.16 -17.65 -1.78
N ASN A 127 -1.18 -16.83 -1.52
CA ASN A 127 -2.51 -17.28 -1.08
C ASN A 127 -3.49 -17.58 -2.24
N GLN A 128 -3.08 -17.48 -3.51
CA GLN A 128 -3.92 -17.88 -4.64
C GLN A 128 -3.62 -19.32 -5.07
N ASP A 129 -4.70 -20.12 -5.12
CA ASP A 129 -4.69 -21.51 -5.54
C ASP A 129 -4.02 -21.69 -6.90
N GLU A 130 -3.30 -22.80 -7.08
CA GLU A 130 -2.50 -23.08 -8.29
C GLU A 130 -3.30 -23.07 -9.60
N GLU A 131 -4.63 -23.23 -9.54
CA GLU A 131 -5.51 -23.14 -10.70
C GLU A 131 -5.63 -21.70 -11.25
N GLU A 132 -5.55 -20.67 -10.39
CA GLU A 132 -5.64 -19.25 -10.79
C GLU A 132 -4.33 -18.73 -11.42
N LYS A 133 -3.19 -19.39 -11.12
CA LYS A 133 -1.87 -19.10 -11.73
C LYS A 133 -1.83 -19.33 -13.24
N THR A 134 -2.76 -20.12 -13.77
CA THR A 134 -2.81 -20.52 -15.18
C THR A 134 -3.57 -19.51 -16.05
N GLU A 135 -4.35 -18.59 -15.45
CA GLU A 135 -5.17 -17.66 -16.20
C GLU A 135 -4.55 -16.26 -16.31
N LYS A 136 -3.65 -16.15 -17.30
CA LYS A 136 -3.32 -14.91 -18.04
C LYS A 136 -2.81 -13.74 -17.20
N GLY A 137 -1.50 -13.48 -17.34
CA GLY A 137 -0.93 -12.17 -17.06
C GLY A 137 -1.83 -11.04 -17.57
N PHE A 138 -2.04 -10.04 -16.72
CA PHE A 138 -2.98 -8.93 -16.92
C PHE A 138 -2.96 -8.44 -18.37
N SER A 139 -4.02 -8.75 -19.14
CA SER A 139 -4.15 -8.27 -20.52
C SER A 139 -3.97 -6.75 -20.54
N LYS A 140 -3.30 -6.20 -21.56
CA LYS A 140 -3.12 -4.73 -21.72
C LYS A 140 -4.44 -3.96 -21.55
N GLY A 141 -5.57 -4.56 -21.97
CA GLY A 141 -6.91 -4.01 -21.76
C GLY A 141 -7.33 -4.03 -20.29
N ALA A 142 -7.19 -5.16 -19.60
CA ALA A 142 -7.48 -5.28 -18.16
C ALA A 142 -6.62 -4.33 -17.32
N PHE A 143 -5.35 -4.15 -17.70
CA PHE A 143 -4.43 -3.22 -17.04
C PHE A 143 -4.85 -1.76 -17.22
N LEU A 144 -5.41 -1.42 -18.39
CA LEU A 144 -5.95 -0.09 -18.66
C LEU A 144 -7.23 0.18 -17.85
N TYR A 145 -8.15 -0.77 -17.77
CA TYR A 145 -9.35 -0.67 -16.94
C TYR A 145 -9.01 -0.60 -15.45
N PHE A 146 -8.07 -1.43 -14.98
CA PHE A 146 -7.61 -1.41 -13.60
C PHE A 146 -6.96 -0.07 -13.24
N ASN A 147 -6.11 0.48 -14.11
CA ASN A 147 -5.55 1.81 -13.90
C ASN A 147 -6.64 2.89 -13.91
N ALA A 148 -7.58 2.85 -14.85
CA ALA A 148 -8.69 3.79 -14.90
C ALA A 148 -9.48 3.77 -13.59
N LEU A 149 -9.83 2.58 -13.09
CA LEU A 149 -10.50 2.39 -11.80
C LEU A 149 -9.65 2.97 -10.65
N LEU A 150 -8.35 2.66 -10.62
CA LEU A 150 -7.42 3.16 -9.62
C LEU A 150 -7.40 4.70 -9.57
N PHE A 151 -7.46 5.39 -10.72
CA PHE A 151 -7.51 6.86 -10.79
C PHE A 151 -8.89 7.45 -10.46
N THR A 152 -9.97 6.72 -10.70
CA THR A 152 -11.34 7.19 -10.35
C THR A 152 -11.53 7.32 -8.84
N ILE A 153 -10.93 6.42 -8.05
CA ILE A 153 -11.05 6.42 -6.58
C ILE A 153 -10.64 7.78 -5.98
N PRO A 154 -9.40 8.27 -6.16
CA PRO A 154 -9.03 9.59 -5.66
C PRO A 154 -9.85 10.72 -6.27
N ALA A 155 -10.27 10.63 -7.54
CA ALA A 155 -11.12 11.65 -8.15
C ALA A 155 -12.47 11.80 -7.44
N VAL A 156 -13.09 10.68 -7.07
CA VAL A 156 -14.32 10.65 -6.26
C VAL A 156 -14.07 11.23 -4.87
N GLY A 157 -12.95 10.89 -4.23
CA GLY A 157 -12.56 11.48 -2.95
C GLY A 157 -12.40 13.01 -3.02
N PHE A 158 -11.71 13.51 -4.04
CA PHE A 158 -11.52 14.95 -4.27
C PHE A 158 -12.85 15.65 -4.54
N TYR A 159 -13.75 15.02 -5.30
CA TYR A 159 -15.09 15.55 -5.55
C TYR A 159 -15.86 15.76 -4.25
N TYR A 160 -15.93 14.76 -3.37
CA TYR A 160 -16.65 14.90 -2.09
C TYR A 160 -16.03 15.95 -1.16
N VAL A 161 -14.70 16.02 -1.12
CA VAL A 161 -13.99 17.06 -0.36
C VAL A 161 -14.31 18.46 -0.88
N TYR A 162 -14.24 18.63 -2.20
CA TYR A 162 -14.53 19.90 -2.85
C TYR A 162 -16.00 20.31 -2.70
N ASP A 163 -16.93 19.38 -2.91
CA ASP A 163 -18.36 19.61 -2.79
C ASP A 163 -18.72 20.05 -1.36
N PHE A 164 -18.16 19.38 -0.35
CA PHE A 164 -18.34 19.78 1.04
C PHE A 164 -17.81 21.20 1.31
N ILE A 165 -16.57 21.51 0.90
CA ILE A 165 -15.95 22.81 1.17
C ILE A 165 -16.71 23.94 0.45
N SER A 166 -17.09 23.72 -0.80
CA SER A 166 -17.75 24.74 -1.64
C SER A 166 -19.18 25.02 -1.18
N ARG A 167 -19.95 23.98 -0.81
CA ARG A 167 -21.33 24.10 -0.37
C ARG A 167 -21.49 24.29 1.14
N PHE A 168 -20.39 24.33 1.90
CA PHE A 168 -20.47 24.40 3.36
C PHE A 168 -21.31 25.57 3.87
N LYS A 169 -21.23 26.73 3.18
CA LYS A 169 -22.01 27.91 3.54
C LYS A 169 -23.52 27.67 3.46
N ASP A 170 -23.98 26.87 2.52
CA ASP A 170 -25.39 26.54 2.31
C ASP A 170 -25.89 25.49 3.32
N LEU A 171 -24.96 24.70 3.87
CA LEU A 171 -25.22 23.70 4.91
C LEU A 171 -25.34 24.32 6.31
N LEU A 172 -24.82 25.53 6.54
CA LEU A 172 -24.84 26.18 7.86
C LEU A 172 -26.26 26.26 8.44
N GLY A 173 -26.42 25.76 9.68
CA GLY A 173 -27.70 25.73 10.37
C GLY A 173 -28.66 24.62 9.92
N GLN A 174 -28.35 23.89 8.85
CA GLN A 174 -29.12 22.71 8.46
C GLN A 174 -28.83 21.53 9.39
N PRO A 175 -29.80 20.62 9.59
CA PRO A 175 -29.57 19.46 10.40
C PRO A 175 -28.57 18.50 9.79
N ILE A 176 -27.68 17.96 10.62
CA ILE A 176 -26.67 17.00 10.20
C ILE A 176 -27.37 15.66 9.94
N GLY A 177 -27.42 15.27 8.68
CA GLY A 177 -27.92 13.96 8.25
C GLY A 177 -26.81 12.91 8.13
N GLY A 178 -27.18 11.70 7.72
CA GLY A 178 -26.24 10.60 7.47
C GLY A 178 -25.24 10.86 6.33
N GLU A 179 -25.39 11.94 5.57
CA GLU A 179 -24.45 12.36 4.53
C GLU A 179 -23.07 12.71 5.08
N ILE A 180 -22.99 13.13 6.34
CA ILE A 180 -21.73 13.46 7.00
C ILE A 180 -20.74 12.28 7.01
N PHE A 181 -21.25 11.04 7.11
CA PHE A 181 -20.39 9.86 7.07
C PHE A 181 -19.65 9.78 5.73
N LYS A 182 -20.32 10.05 4.61
CA LYS A 182 -19.69 10.06 3.27
C LYS A 182 -18.58 11.09 3.20
N ILE A 183 -18.81 12.27 3.78
CA ILE A 183 -17.84 13.38 3.81
C ILE A 183 -16.63 13.00 4.65
N VAL A 184 -16.84 12.46 5.86
CA VAL A 184 -15.74 12.01 6.73
C VAL A 184 -14.92 10.93 6.03
N PHE A 185 -15.57 9.88 5.49
CA PHE A 185 -14.89 8.80 4.78
C PHE A 185 -14.16 9.24 3.50
N ALA A 186 -14.50 10.39 2.91
CA ALA A 186 -13.77 10.92 1.75
C ALA A 186 -12.31 11.22 2.09
N GLY A 187 -12.01 11.69 3.30
CA GLY A 187 -10.63 11.90 3.78
C GLY A 187 -9.86 10.60 3.89
N LEU A 188 -10.46 9.59 4.51
CA LEU A 188 -9.89 8.24 4.58
C LEU A 188 -9.59 7.68 3.18
N LEU A 189 -10.56 7.81 2.26
CA LEU A 189 -10.42 7.34 0.88
C LEU A 189 -9.24 8.02 0.17
N LEU A 190 -9.10 9.34 0.32
CA LEU A 190 -7.94 10.08 -0.20
C LEU A 190 -6.63 9.67 0.47
N GLY A 191 -6.63 9.42 1.77
CA GLY A 191 -5.44 8.95 2.50
C GLY A 191 -4.97 7.57 2.03
N VAL A 192 -5.89 6.62 1.86
CA VAL A 192 -5.61 5.29 1.31
C VAL A 192 -5.12 5.39 -0.12
N ALA A 193 -5.81 6.15 -0.97
CA ALA A 193 -5.39 6.38 -2.35
C ALA A 193 -3.98 7.00 -2.40
N PHE A 194 -3.72 8.04 -1.61
CA PHE A 194 -2.41 8.69 -1.57
C PHE A 194 -1.29 7.69 -1.20
N VAL A 195 -1.52 6.85 -0.20
CA VAL A 195 -0.54 5.85 0.22
C VAL A 195 -0.35 4.76 -0.85
N GLY A 196 -1.44 4.28 -1.45
CA GLY A 196 -1.39 3.34 -2.57
C GLY A 196 -0.64 3.89 -3.78
N PHE A 197 -0.89 5.14 -4.17
CA PHE A 197 -0.21 5.75 -5.33
C PHE A 197 1.25 6.15 -5.06
N ASN A 198 1.59 6.59 -3.84
CA ASN A 198 2.94 7.05 -3.52
C ASN A 198 3.82 5.99 -2.87
N GLN A 199 3.41 5.44 -1.72
CA GLN A 199 4.25 4.54 -0.93
C GLN A 199 4.29 3.13 -1.50
N ASN A 200 3.17 2.63 -1.99
CA ASN A 200 3.03 1.26 -2.48
C ASN A 200 2.45 1.25 -3.89
N ASN A 201 3.12 1.97 -4.81
CA ASN A 201 2.66 2.21 -6.17
C ASN A 201 2.54 0.88 -6.94
N PHE A 202 1.40 0.25 -6.80
CA PHE A 202 1.07 -1.04 -7.40
C PHE A 202 1.28 -1.03 -8.91
N VAL A 203 0.94 0.09 -9.56
CA VAL A 203 1.21 0.30 -11.00
C VAL A 203 2.69 0.23 -11.34
N ARG A 204 3.58 0.74 -10.47
CA ARG A 204 5.03 0.63 -10.65
C ARG A 204 5.54 -0.78 -10.44
N ILE A 205 4.97 -1.52 -9.47
CA ILE A 205 5.34 -2.91 -9.21
C ILE A 205 4.99 -3.77 -10.43
N LEU A 206 3.76 -3.64 -10.93
CA LEU A 206 3.32 -4.35 -12.15
C LEU A 206 4.17 -3.98 -13.37
N LYS A 207 4.45 -2.68 -13.59
CA LYS A 207 5.33 -2.25 -14.69
C LYS A 207 6.77 -2.75 -14.53
N LEU A 208 7.26 -2.95 -13.31
CA LEU A 208 8.59 -3.49 -13.05
C LEU A 208 8.63 -4.96 -13.48
N SER A 209 7.69 -5.76 -12.98
CA SER A 209 7.54 -7.18 -13.34
C SER A 209 7.39 -7.35 -14.86
N GLN A 210 6.49 -6.60 -15.49
CA GLN A 210 6.33 -6.64 -16.95
C GLN A 210 7.62 -6.28 -17.71
N ARG A 211 8.36 -5.25 -17.27
CA ARG A 211 9.63 -4.89 -17.93
C ARG A 211 10.72 -5.93 -17.72
N PHE A 212 10.67 -6.64 -16.59
CA PHE A 212 11.60 -7.73 -16.30
C PHE A 212 11.32 -8.91 -17.22
N GLU A 213 10.05 -9.31 -17.37
CA GLU A 213 9.60 -10.33 -18.32
C GLU A 213 9.91 -9.97 -19.77
N GLU A 214 9.76 -8.70 -20.15
CA GLU A 214 10.13 -8.19 -21.47
C GLU A 214 11.66 -8.11 -21.70
N GLY A 215 12.49 -8.48 -20.71
CA GLY A 215 13.95 -8.43 -20.78
C GLY A 215 14.53 -7.01 -20.80
N LYS A 216 13.74 -5.99 -20.49
CA LYS A 216 14.13 -4.57 -20.55
C LYS A 216 14.85 -4.09 -19.29
N ILE A 217 14.74 -4.82 -18.19
CA ILE A 217 15.44 -4.51 -16.94
C ILE A 217 16.14 -5.77 -16.43
N SER A 218 17.29 -5.55 -15.80
CA SER A 218 17.96 -6.53 -14.96
C SER A 218 17.75 -6.19 -13.49
N VAL A 219 17.84 -7.21 -12.65
CA VAL A 219 17.70 -7.11 -11.20
C VAL A 219 18.89 -7.77 -10.54
N ILE A 220 19.36 -7.21 -9.43
CA ILE A 220 20.50 -7.75 -8.68
C ILE A 220 19.97 -8.58 -7.52
N CYS A 221 20.40 -9.83 -7.49
CA CYS A 221 20.11 -10.80 -6.45
C CYS A 221 21.44 -11.41 -5.98
N ARG A 222 21.39 -12.31 -5.00
CA ARG A 222 22.52 -13.07 -4.47
C ARG A 222 22.43 -14.51 -5.00
N ALA A 223 23.56 -15.18 -5.21
CA ALA A 223 23.53 -16.60 -5.59
C ALA A 223 22.87 -17.43 -4.48
N ASP A 224 22.11 -18.46 -4.85
CA ASP A 224 21.46 -19.34 -3.86
C ASP A 224 22.51 -20.14 -3.05
N ASP A 225 23.62 -20.52 -3.69
CA ASP A 225 24.68 -21.36 -3.10
C ASP A 225 25.79 -20.57 -2.39
N ASP A 226 25.98 -19.29 -2.72
CA ASP A 226 27.03 -18.44 -2.16
C ASP A 226 26.51 -17.03 -1.81
N PRO A 227 26.44 -16.66 -0.51
CA PRO A 227 25.93 -15.36 -0.10
C PRO A 227 26.84 -14.18 -0.41
N ASP A 228 28.11 -14.40 -0.77
CA ASP A 228 29.05 -13.34 -1.11
C ASP A 228 29.03 -13.02 -2.62
N VAL A 229 28.41 -13.88 -3.43
CA VAL A 229 28.27 -13.69 -4.88
C VAL A 229 26.98 -12.94 -5.21
N TYR A 230 27.11 -11.83 -5.93
CA TYR A 230 26.00 -11.06 -6.47
C TYR A 230 25.77 -11.44 -7.93
N LEU A 231 24.51 -11.60 -8.32
CA LEU A 231 24.09 -11.95 -9.67
C LEU A 231 23.21 -10.85 -10.23
N GLU A 232 23.53 -10.38 -11.43
CA GLU A 232 22.62 -9.63 -12.28
C GLU A 232 21.77 -10.62 -13.08
N VAL A 233 20.47 -10.61 -12.83
CA VAL A 233 19.49 -11.52 -13.43
C VAL A 233 18.62 -10.74 -14.42
N SER A 234 18.40 -11.29 -15.61
CA SER A 234 17.48 -10.72 -16.61
C SER A 234 16.81 -11.83 -17.44
N VAL A 235 15.77 -11.48 -18.18
CA VAL A 235 15.11 -12.39 -19.13
C VAL A 235 15.65 -12.13 -20.53
N GLY A 236 16.17 -13.16 -21.17
CA GLY A 236 16.66 -13.12 -22.55
C GLY A 236 15.53 -13.04 -23.58
N PRO A 237 15.86 -12.75 -24.86
CA PRO A 237 14.87 -12.64 -25.93
C PRO A 237 14.07 -13.93 -26.17
N ASP A 238 14.62 -15.07 -25.77
CA ASP A 238 13.98 -16.40 -25.88
C ASP A 238 13.20 -16.79 -24.62
N GLY A 239 13.05 -15.88 -23.65
CA GLY A 239 12.43 -16.14 -22.34
C GLY A 239 13.35 -16.87 -21.34
N ALA A 240 14.58 -17.21 -21.73
CA ALA A 240 15.55 -17.85 -20.85
C ALA A 240 16.09 -16.86 -19.81
N ILE A 241 16.27 -17.32 -18.56
CA ILE A 241 16.87 -16.51 -17.50
C ILE A 241 18.38 -16.41 -17.75
N LEU A 242 18.87 -15.18 -17.86
CA LEU A 242 20.28 -14.86 -18.01
C LEU A 242 20.82 -14.39 -16.65
N THR A 243 21.93 -14.96 -16.23
CA THR A 243 22.62 -14.59 -14.98
C THR A 243 24.05 -14.17 -15.27
N LYS A 244 24.46 -13.05 -14.69
CA LYS A 244 25.84 -12.56 -14.77
C LYS A 244 26.36 -12.28 -13.37
N GLU A 245 27.49 -12.89 -13.03
CA GLU A 245 28.16 -12.61 -11.76
C GLU A 245 28.70 -11.17 -11.72
N LEU A 246 28.45 -10.52 -10.59
CA LEU A 246 28.94 -9.19 -10.26
C LEU A 246 30.01 -9.34 -9.18
N HIS A 247 31.27 -9.03 -9.53
CA HIS A 247 32.29 -8.79 -8.53
C HIS A 247 32.05 -7.42 -7.90
N LYS A 248 31.75 -7.42 -6.60
CA LYS A 248 31.41 -6.22 -5.84
C LYS A 248 32.35 -6.05 -4.65
#